data_AF-A0A1N6F261-F1
#
_entry.id   AF-A0A1N6F261-F1
#
_cell.length_a   1.000
_cell.length_b   1.000
_cell.length_c   1.000
_cell.angle_alpha   90.00
_cell.angle_beta   90.00
_cell.angle_gamma   90.00
#
_symmetry.space_group_name_H-M   'P 1'
#
loop_
_entity.id
_entity.type
_entity.pdbx_description
1 polymer ?
#
loop_
_entity_poly.entity_id
_entity_poly.type
_entity_poly.pdbx_seq_one_letter_code
_entity_poly.pdbx_strand_id
1 'polypeptide(L)'
;MSANRVHPASLDVTQLASQCETKRTRRSGPGGQNRNKVETTIVLLHRPTGIGAEASERRTQGENLRAAYFRLRVNLALEVRLPVDPDASPSPLWQSRCRAGRIAVSLEHEDFPSILAETLDVLAAQKMDVKLAAEALGCTPSQLTRFLKSEPRALELVNAHRRLAGLHLLR
;
A
#
# COMPACT_ATOMS: atom_id res chain seq x y z
N MET A 1 -11.18 -17.65 17.76
CA MET A 1 -10.93 -16.25 18.22
C MET A 1 -9.97 -15.61 17.23
N SER A 2 -10.48 -15.07 16.12
CA SER A 2 -9.63 -14.38 15.15
C SER A 2 -9.29 -13.02 15.75
N ALA A 3 -8.06 -12.89 16.26
CA ALA A 3 -7.53 -11.60 16.66
C ALA A 3 -7.65 -10.66 15.46
N ASN A 4 -8.33 -9.52 15.64
CA ASN A 4 -8.49 -8.48 14.64
C ASN A 4 -7.10 -7.94 14.27
N ARG A 5 -6.44 -8.55 13.28
CA ARG A 5 -5.10 -8.16 12.84
C ARG A 5 -5.25 -6.97 11.92
N VAL A 6 -4.77 -5.81 12.38
CA VAL A 6 -4.64 -4.62 11.55
C VAL A 6 -3.49 -4.84 10.56
N HIS A 7 -3.74 -4.55 9.28
CA HIS A 7 -2.72 -4.63 8.25
C HIS A 7 -1.59 -3.63 8.52
N PRO A 8 -0.29 -3.99 8.38
CA PRO A 8 0.82 -3.09 8.69
C PRO A 8 0.83 -1.80 7.84
N ALA A 9 0.32 -1.86 6.60
CA ALA A 9 0.11 -0.66 5.76
C ALA A 9 -0.94 0.32 6.32
N SER A 10 -1.80 -0.13 7.24
CA SER A 10 -2.87 0.65 7.86
C SER A 10 -2.50 1.21 9.24
N LEU A 11 -1.30 0.90 9.75
CA LEU A 11 -0.80 1.48 10.98
C LEU A 11 -0.49 2.96 10.80
N ASP A 12 -0.71 3.73 11.86
CA ASP A 12 -0.21 5.10 11.91
C ASP A 12 1.33 5.11 11.91
N VAL A 13 1.91 6.26 11.57
CA VAL A 13 3.37 6.38 11.43
C VAL A 13 4.11 6.08 12.74
N THR A 14 3.54 6.38 13.90
CA THR A 14 4.17 6.13 15.20
C THR A 14 4.22 4.63 15.49
N GLN A 15 3.10 3.94 15.28
CA GLN A 15 3.01 2.49 15.42
C GLN A 15 3.92 1.78 14.41
N LEU A 16 3.91 2.20 13.15
CA LEU A 16 4.77 1.63 12.12
C LEU A 16 6.25 1.88 12.43
N ALA A 17 6.62 3.07 12.88
CA ALA A 17 7.98 3.42 13.26
C ALA A 17 8.51 2.50 14.38
N SER A 18 7.66 2.13 15.35
CA SER A 18 8.03 1.20 16.42
C SER A 18 8.44 -0.18 15.89
N GLN A 19 8.01 -0.56 14.67
CA GLN A 19 8.30 -1.82 14.00
C GLN A 19 9.42 -1.69 12.95
N CYS A 20 9.92 -0.48 12.69
CA CYS A 20 10.89 -0.20 11.64
C CYS A 20 12.29 0.05 12.18
N GLU A 21 13.30 -0.44 11.46
CA GLU A 21 14.66 0.10 11.54
C GLU A 21 14.77 1.30 10.60
N THR A 22 15.34 2.40 11.08
CA THR A 22 15.58 3.60 10.28
C THR A 22 17.06 3.85 10.18
N LYS A 23 17.59 3.88 8.94
CA LYS A 23 18.96 4.26 8.64
C LYS A 23 18.96 5.58 7.87
N ARG A 24 19.95 6.42 8.20
CA ARG A 24 20.19 7.70 7.55
C ARG A 24 21.49 7.60 6.80
N THR A 25 21.49 7.92 5.51
CA THR A 25 22.67 7.76 4.67
C THR A 25 22.93 9.01 3.84
N ARG A 26 24.16 9.12 3.33
CA ARG A 26 24.54 10.12 2.33
C ARG A 26 24.22 9.56 0.95
N ARG A 27 23.65 10.39 0.08
CA ARG A 27 23.52 10.02 -1.33
C ARG A 27 24.90 10.15 -1.98
N SER A 28 25.52 9.03 -2.33
CA SER A 28 26.69 9.00 -3.21
C SER A 28 26.24 9.18 -4.66
N GLY A 29 26.50 10.33 -5.27
CA GLY A 29 26.24 10.57 -6.68
C GLY A 29 26.84 11.91 -7.17
N PRO A 30 26.97 12.13 -8.49
CA PRO A 30 27.53 13.36 -9.04
C PRO A 30 26.57 14.52 -8.74
N GLY A 31 26.91 15.34 -7.75
CA GLY A 31 26.12 16.49 -7.32
C GLY A 31 27.05 17.55 -6.73
N GLY A 32 26.71 18.82 -6.91
CA GLY A 32 27.52 19.95 -6.42
C GLY A 32 27.74 19.92 -4.90
N GLN A 33 28.78 20.63 -4.44
CA GLN A 33 29.32 20.60 -3.07
C GLN A 33 28.27 20.64 -1.94
N ASN A 34 27.16 21.38 -2.10
CA ASN A 34 26.10 21.47 -1.09
C ASN A 34 25.17 20.23 -1.03
N ARG A 35 25.04 19.47 -2.11
CA ARG A 35 24.19 18.26 -2.17
C ARG A 35 24.85 17.04 -1.53
N ASN A 36 26.19 17.04 -1.43
CA ASN A 36 26.97 15.91 -0.89
C ASN A 36 27.20 15.99 0.63
N LYS A 37 26.85 17.12 1.27
CA LYS A 37 27.17 17.37 2.69
C LYS A 37 26.08 16.92 3.67
N VAL A 38 24.83 16.73 3.24
CA VAL A 38 23.70 16.45 4.14
C VAL A 38 23.20 15.01 3.96
N GLU A 39 23.15 14.26 5.07
CA GLU A 39 22.60 12.90 5.20
C GLU A 39 21.06 12.90 5.09
N THR A 40 20.53 13.33 3.94
CA THR A 40 19.08 13.45 3.75
C THR A 40 18.42 12.14 3.32
N THR A 41 19.18 11.10 2.95
CA THR A 41 18.61 9.83 2.51
C THR A 41 18.10 9.03 3.70
N ILE A 42 16.85 8.57 3.60
CA ILE A 42 16.20 7.72 4.60
C ILE A 42 16.01 6.34 3.99
N VAL A 43 16.44 5.32 4.72
CA VAL A 43 16.18 3.91 4.42
C VAL A 43 15.41 3.31 5.61
N LEU A 44 14.27 2.72 5.32
CA LEU A 44 13.40 2.06 6.30
C LEU A 44 13.35 0.56 6.02
N LEU A 45 13.33 -0.24 7.08
CA LEU A 45 13.11 -1.69 7.02
C LEU A 45 12.06 -2.06 8.08
N HIS A 46 10.92 -2.59 7.64
CA HIS A 46 9.88 -3.10 8.53
C HIS A 46 10.30 -4.49 9.03
N ARG A 47 10.78 -4.56 10.28
CA ARG A 47 11.41 -5.76 10.86
C ARG A 47 10.53 -7.01 10.78
N PRO A 48 9.22 -6.96 11.08
CA PRO A 48 8.38 -8.17 11.05
C PRO A 48 8.26 -8.81 9.67
N THR A 49 8.38 -8.02 8.59
CA THR A 49 8.13 -8.49 7.21
C THR A 49 9.38 -8.55 6.35
N GLY A 50 10.47 -7.86 6.74
CA GLY A 50 11.67 -7.69 5.91
C GLY A 50 11.50 -6.72 4.72
N ILE A 51 10.31 -6.17 4.51
CA ILE A 51 10.01 -5.18 3.45
C ILE A 51 10.61 -3.82 3.81
N GLY A 52 11.25 -3.19 2.83
CA GLY A 52 11.89 -1.89 2.99
C GLY A 52 11.41 -0.84 2.00
N ALA A 53 11.77 0.41 2.28
CA ALA A 53 11.62 1.52 1.35
C ALA A 53 12.69 2.59 1.62
N GLU A 54 13.01 3.37 0.60
CA GLU A 54 13.94 4.49 0.70
C GLU A 54 13.38 5.76 0.07
N ALA A 55 13.87 6.91 0.52
CA ALA A 55 13.60 8.21 -0.09
C ALA A 55 14.80 9.15 0.07
N SER A 56 15.09 9.90 -1.00
CA SER A 56 16.24 10.83 -1.09
C SER A 56 15.99 12.06 -1.96
N GLU A 57 14.78 12.18 -2.52
CA GLU A 57 14.45 13.19 -3.51
C GLU A 57 14.16 14.60 -2.95
N ARG A 58 13.85 14.71 -1.64
CA ARG A 58 13.49 15.97 -0.99
C ARG A 58 14.69 16.67 -0.36
N ARG A 59 14.56 17.98 -0.17
CA ARG A 59 15.61 18.85 0.36
C ARG A 59 15.85 18.62 1.85
N THR A 60 14.79 18.31 2.58
CA THR A 60 14.86 18.09 4.02
C THR A 60 14.74 16.62 4.38
N GLN A 61 15.38 16.23 5.47
CA GLN A 61 15.30 14.89 6.01
C GLN A 61 13.87 14.52 6.42
N GLY A 62 13.11 15.46 7.00
CA GLY A 62 11.73 15.19 7.43
C GLY A 62 10.78 14.91 6.27
N GLU A 63 10.97 15.58 5.13
CA GLU A 63 10.21 15.28 3.91
C GLU A 63 10.58 13.91 3.32
N ASN A 64 11.88 13.56 3.31
CA ASN A 64 12.31 12.22 2.90
C ASN A 64 11.79 11.14 3.85
N LEU A 65 11.73 11.41 5.15
CA LEU A 65 11.17 10.47 6.13
C LEU A 65 9.69 10.20 5.86
N ARG A 66 8.89 11.25 5.60
CA ARG A 66 7.48 11.11 5.21
C ARG A 66 7.32 10.32 3.92
N ALA A 67 8.12 10.63 2.90
CA ALA A 67 8.09 9.92 1.63
C ALA A 67 8.49 8.44 1.78
N ALA A 68 9.51 8.14 2.58
CA ALA A 68 9.95 6.77 2.85
C ALA A 68 8.86 5.96 3.56
N TYR A 69 8.20 6.53 4.59
CA TYR A 69 7.09 5.85 5.27
C TYR A 69 5.91 5.61 4.34
N PHE A 70 5.56 6.59 3.50
CA PHE A 70 4.50 6.41 2.51
C PHE A 70 4.81 5.25 1.56
N ARG A 71 6.02 5.24 0.97
CA ARG A 71 6.48 4.15 0.09
C ARG A 71 6.51 2.81 0.80
N LEU A 72 6.96 2.77 2.05
CA LEU A 72 6.97 1.56 2.87
C LEU A 72 5.57 1.00 3.04
N ARG A 73 4.58 1.86 3.36
CA ARG A 73 3.18 1.44 3.50
C ARG A 73 2.62 0.91 2.18
N VAL A 74 2.96 1.50 1.03
CA VAL A 74 2.56 0.97 -0.28
C VAL A 74 3.20 -0.41 -0.54
N ASN A 75 4.50 -0.57 -0.28
CA ASN A 75 5.17 -1.87 -0.46
C ASN A 75 4.57 -2.94 0.46
N LEU A 76 4.30 -2.60 1.73
CA LEU A 76 3.59 -3.47 2.67
C LEU A 76 2.21 -3.86 2.13
N ALA A 77 1.45 -2.90 1.59
CA ALA A 77 0.15 -3.18 0.98
C ALA A 77 0.24 -4.14 -0.21
N LEU A 78 1.33 -4.09 -0.99
CA LEU A 78 1.55 -4.95 -2.16
C LEU A 78 2.02 -6.37 -1.81
N GLU A 79 2.78 -6.53 -0.74
CA GLU A 79 3.50 -7.78 -0.45
C GLU A 79 2.96 -8.57 0.74
N VAL A 80 2.28 -7.91 1.69
CA VAL A 80 1.67 -8.58 2.85
C VAL A 80 0.21 -8.86 2.55
N ARG A 81 -0.27 -10.06 2.88
CA ARG A 81 -1.70 -10.40 2.85
C ARG A 81 -2.16 -10.81 4.24
N LEU A 82 -3.32 -10.32 4.65
CA LEU A 82 -4.01 -10.83 5.83
C LEU A 82 -5.26 -11.62 5.45
N PRO A 83 -5.57 -12.71 6.17
CA PRO A 83 -6.83 -13.39 5.99
C PRO A 83 -7.96 -12.47 6.45
N VAL A 84 -8.89 -12.19 5.54
CA VAL A 84 -10.11 -11.45 5.82
C VAL A 84 -11.31 -12.35 5.55
N ASP A 85 -12.37 -12.15 6.33
CA ASP A 85 -13.65 -12.79 6.07
C ASP A 85 -14.28 -12.12 4.83
N PRO A 86 -14.55 -12.87 3.74
CA PRO A 86 -15.11 -12.30 2.51
C PRO A 86 -16.48 -11.65 2.70
N ASP A 87 -17.21 -12.04 3.75
CA ASP A 87 -18.56 -11.54 4.05
C ASP A 87 -18.53 -10.43 5.12
N ALA A 88 -17.35 -10.09 5.66
CA ALA A 88 -17.22 -8.99 6.60
C ALA A 88 -17.44 -7.64 5.93
N SER A 89 -18.06 -6.72 6.66
CA SER A 89 -18.19 -5.34 6.19
C SER A 89 -16.81 -4.67 6.06
N PRO A 90 -16.62 -3.82 5.04
CA PRO A 90 -15.36 -3.08 4.87
C PRO A 90 -15.02 -2.22 6.10
N SER A 91 -13.76 -1.87 6.24
CA SER A 91 -13.27 -1.04 7.34
C SER A 91 -13.95 0.34 7.36
N PRO A 92 -14.01 1.00 8.53
CA PRO A 92 -14.52 2.37 8.61
C PRO A 92 -13.77 3.35 7.67
N LEU A 93 -12.46 3.14 7.49
CA LEU A 93 -11.65 3.94 6.58
C LEU A 93 -12.08 3.72 5.13
N TRP A 94 -12.30 2.47 4.73
CA TRP A 94 -12.84 2.14 3.41
C TRP A 94 -14.18 2.81 3.17
N GLN A 95 -15.13 2.66 4.10
CA GLN A 95 -16.46 3.26 4.00
C GLN A 95 -16.40 4.78 3.88
N SER A 96 -15.44 5.44 4.55
CA SER A 96 -15.25 6.89 4.42
C SER A 96 -14.80 7.34 3.02
N ARG A 97 -14.08 6.46 2.30
CA ARG A 97 -13.47 6.68 0.99
C ARG A 97 -14.27 6.07 -0.17
N CYS A 98 -15.13 5.10 0.07
CA CYS A 98 -16.04 4.53 -0.92
C CYS A 98 -17.44 5.10 -0.73
N ARG A 99 -17.89 5.98 -1.64
CA ARG A 99 -19.22 6.61 -1.56
C ARG A 99 -19.98 6.36 -2.85
N ALA A 100 -21.21 5.87 -2.73
CA ALA A 100 -22.08 5.56 -3.87
C ALA A 100 -21.38 4.73 -4.97
N GLY A 101 -20.64 3.70 -4.55
CA GLY A 101 -19.93 2.80 -5.44
C GLY A 101 -18.61 3.31 -6.03
N ARG A 102 -18.14 4.49 -5.61
CA ARG A 102 -16.93 5.16 -6.12
C ARG A 102 -15.84 5.26 -5.06
N ILE A 103 -14.63 4.84 -5.44
CA ILE A 103 -13.44 4.93 -4.60
C ILE A 103 -12.82 6.33 -4.76
N ALA A 104 -12.77 7.10 -3.67
CA ALA A 104 -12.35 8.49 -3.62
C ALA A 104 -11.05 8.66 -2.81
N VAL A 105 -9.93 8.17 -3.38
CA VAL A 105 -8.59 8.35 -2.83
C VAL A 105 -7.58 8.56 -3.97
N SER A 106 -6.69 9.54 -3.85
CA SER A 106 -5.60 9.76 -4.81
C SER A 106 -4.36 8.97 -4.42
N LEU A 107 -3.45 8.75 -5.37
CA LEU A 107 -2.20 8.00 -5.16
C LEU A 107 -1.25 8.62 -4.13
N GLU A 108 -1.38 9.92 -3.87
CA GLU A 108 -0.50 10.66 -2.95
C GLU A 108 -1.14 10.82 -1.55
N HIS A 109 -2.39 10.39 -1.40
CA HIS A 109 -3.14 10.56 -0.16
C HIS A 109 -2.68 9.57 0.91
N GLU A 110 -2.57 9.99 2.18
CA GLU A 110 -2.09 9.17 3.30
C GLU A 110 -2.88 7.87 3.55
N ASP A 111 -4.18 7.88 3.25
CA ASP A 111 -5.06 6.70 3.30
C ASP A 111 -4.85 5.70 2.15
N PHE A 112 -4.24 6.10 1.03
CA PHE A 112 -4.09 5.26 -0.16
C PHE A 112 -3.49 3.88 0.15
N PRO A 113 -2.39 3.75 0.93
CA PRO A 113 -1.83 2.44 1.23
C PRO A 113 -2.77 1.53 2.01
N SER A 114 -3.58 2.09 2.92
CA SER A 114 -4.56 1.33 3.70
C SER A 114 -5.69 0.81 2.80
N ILE A 115 -6.21 1.68 1.92
CA ILE A 115 -7.26 1.31 0.95
C ILE A 115 -6.73 0.27 -0.04
N LEU A 116 -5.47 0.40 -0.47
CA LEU A 116 -4.82 -0.58 -1.33
C LEU A 116 -4.67 -1.94 -0.66
N ALA A 117 -4.22 -1.97 0.60
CA ALA A 117 -4.06 -3.21 1.35
C ALA A 117 -5.39 -3.95 1.51
N GLU A 118 -6.44 -3.25 1.94
CA GLU A 118 -7.78 -3.82 2.11
C GLU A 118 -8.35 -4.33 0.78
N THR A 119 -8.16 -3.59 -0.31
CA THR A 119 -8.54 -4.04 -1.66
C THR A 119 -7.91 -5.39 -1.99
N LEU A 120 -6.61 -5.53 -1.76
CA LEU A 120 -5.85 -6.70 -2.16
C LEU A 120 -6.12 -7.90 -1.23
N ASP A 121 -6.38 -7.65 0.05
CA ASP A 121 -6.80 -8.68 1.02
C ASP A 121 -8.18 -9.25 0.65
N VAL A 122 -9.15 -8.38 0.33
CA VAL A 122 -10.49 -8.83 -0.11
C VAL A 122 -10.43 -9.55 -1.45
N LEU A 123 -9.63 -9.08 -2.41
CA LEU A 123 -9.39 -9.80 -3.66
C LEU A 123 -8.79 -11.19 -3.41
N ALA A 124 -7.85 -11.30 -2.48
CA ALA A 124 -7.28 -12.59 -2.11
C ALA A 124 -8.32 -13.53 -1.49
N ALA A 125 -9.16 -13.02 -0.58
CA ALA A 125 -10.24 -13.79 0.03
C ALA A 125 -11.25 -14.30 -1.00
N GLN A 126 -11.55 -13.47 -2.01
CA GLN A 126 -12.47 -13.78 -3.12
C GLN A 126 -11.82 -14.52 -4.29
N LYS A 127 -10.64 -15.14 -4.09
CA LYS A 127 -9.91 -15.91 -5.12
C LYS A 127 -9.68 -15.12 -6.42
N MET A 128 -9.39 -13.83 -6.26
CA MET A 128 -9.18 -12.85 -7.32
C MET A 128 -10.42 -12.56 -8.18
N ASP A 129 -11.63 -12.94 -7.78
CA ASP A 129 -12.85 -12.52 -8.46
C ASP A 129 -13.17 -11.05 -8.17
N VAL A 130 -13.00 -10.20 -9.19
CA VAL A 130 -13.21 -8.75 -9.08
C VAL A 130 -14.68 -8.39 -8.88
N LYS A 131 -15.63 -9.21 -9.36
CA LYS A 131 -17.06 -8.92 -9.16
C LYS A 131 -17.43 -9.12 -7.71
N LEU A 132 -17.07 -10.28 -7.14
CA LEU A 132 -17.33 -10.58 -5.73
C LEU A 132 -16.58 -9.62 -4.80
N ALA A 133 -15.31 -9.31 -5.11
CA ALA A 133 -14.55 -8.34 -4.32
C ALA A 133 -15.15 -6.93 -4.38
N ALA A 134 -15.62 -6.48 -5.54
CA ALA A 134 -16.24 -5.16 -5.67
C ALA A 134 -17.57 -5.09 -4.89
N GLU A 135 -18.37 -6.15 -4.92
CA GLU A 135 -19.61 -6.27 -4.14
C GLU A 135 -19.34 -6.19 -2.64
N ALA A 136 -18.39 -7.00 -2.13
CA ALA A 136 -17.97 -6.97 -0.73
C ALA A 136 -17.46 -5.59 -0.30
N LEU A 137 -16.75 -4.89 -1.19
CA LEU A 137 -16.24 -3.54 -0.97
C LEU A 137 -17.27 -2.43 -1.22
N GLY A 138 -18.51 -2.77 -1.59
CA GLY A 138 -19.55 -1.78 -1.90
C GLY A 138 -19.17 -0.82 -3.04
N CYS A 139 -18.33 -1.25 -3.98
CA CYS A 139 -17.91 -0.49 -5.16
C CYS A 139 -18.27 -1.21 -6.46
N THR A 140 -18.15 -0.53 -7.60
CA THR A 140 -18.38 -1.19 -8.90
C THR A 140 -17.11 -1.89 -9.39
N PRO A 141 -17.20 -3.02 -10.13
CA PRO A 141 -16.02 -3.71 -10.68
C PRO A 141 -15.13 -2.80 -11.56
N SER A 142 -15.74 -1.87 -12.30
CA SER A 142 -15.04 -0.88 -13.10
C SER A 142 -14.26 0.13 -12.24
N GLN A 143 -14.82 0.55 -11.11
CA GLN A 143 -14.11 1.42 -10.16
C GLN A 143 -12.96 0.68 -9.48
N LEU A 144 -13.16 -0.58 -9.08
CA LEU A 144 -12.11 -1.41 -8.49
C LEU A 144 -10.94 -1.61 -9.46
N THR A 145 -11.24 -1.93 -10.72
CA THR A 145 -10.22 -2.07 -11.77
C THR A 145 -9.50 -0.75 -12.04
N ARG A 146 -10.22 0.38 -12.09
CA ARG A 146 -9.61 1.71 -12.23
C ARG A 146 -8.71 2.06 -11.05
N PHE A 147 -9.09 1.69 -9.84
CA PHE A 147 -8.28 1.90 -8.65
C PHE A 147 -7.00 1.07 -8.72
N LEU A 148 -7.07 -0.22 -9.08
CA LEU A 148 -5.87 -1.05 -9.27
C LEU A 148 -4.92 -0.49 -10.34
N LYS A 149 -5.45 0.09 -11.43
CA LYS A 149 -4.63 0.75 -12.46
C LYS A 149 -3.85 1.95 -11.96
N SER A 150 -4.29 2.59 -10.89
CA SER A 150 -3.59 3.75 -10.35
C SER A 150 -2.22 3.37 -9.78
N GLU A 151 -2.06 2.14 -9.29
CA GLU A 151 -0.77 1.56 -8.87
C GLU A 151 -0.47 0.35 -9.76
N PRO A 152 0.32 0.51 -10.85
CA PRO A 152 0.57 -0.55 -11.83
C PRO A 152 1.07 -1.86 -11.22
N ARG A 153 1.89 -1.79 -10.16
CA ARG A 153 2.39 -2.99 -9.46
C ARG A 153 1.26 -3.80 -8.84
N ALA A 154 0.19 -3.14 -8.36
CA ALA A 154 -0.99 -3.82 -7.83
C ALA A 154 -1.77 -4.51 -8.95
N LEU A 155 -1.98 -3.85 -10.09
CA LEU A 155 -2.64 -4.45 -11.24
C LEU A 155 -1.86 -5.66 -11.77
N GLU A 156 -0.54 -5.55 -11.90
CA GLU A 156 0.35 -6.64 -12.30
C GLU A 156 0.26 -7.82 -11.33
N LEU A 157 0.30 -7.56 -10.03
CA LEU A 157 0.16 -8.56 -8.99
C LEU A 157 -1.19 -9.29 -9.09
N VAL A 158 -2.30 -8.56 -9.20
CA VAL A 158 -3.63 -9.16 -9.34
C VAL A 158 -3.72 -9.97 -10.63
N ASN A 159 -3.21 -9.46 -11.75
CA ASN A 159 -3.20 -10.18 -13.02
C ASN A 159 -2.34 -11.44 -13.00
N ALA A 160 -1.22 -11.44 -12.28
CA ALA A 160 -0.41 -12.63 -12.08
C ALA A 160 -1.20 -13.72 -11.34
N HIS A 161 -1.89 -13.37 -10.26
CA HIS A 161 -2.72 -14.32 -9.51
C HIS A 161 -3.94 -14.78 -10.31
N ARG A 162 -4.61 -13.86 -11.03
CA ARG A 162 -5.73 -14.19 -11.92
C ARG A 162 -5.33 -15.19 -13.01
N ARG A 163 -4.15 -15.00 -13.62
CA ARG A 163 -3.60 -15.93 -14.60
C ARG A 163 -3.36 -17.32 -14.01
N LEU A 164 -2.79 -17.39 -12.80
CA LEU A 164 -2.59 -18.67 -12.11
C LEU A 164 -3.92 -19.37 -11.77
N ALA A 165 -4.97 -18.59 -11.51
CA ALA A 165 -6.32 -19.10 -11.25
C ALA A 165 -7.15 -19.37 -12.53
N GLY A 166 -6.58 -19.20 -13.74
CA GLY A 166 -7.31 -19.38 -15.01
C GLY A 166 -8.33 -18.29 -15.34
N LEU A 167 -8.27 -17.13 -14.67
CA LEU A 167 -9.17 -16.00 -14.87
C LEU A 167 -8.63 -15.02 -15.93
N HIS A 168 -9.54 -14.33 -16.61
CA HIS A 168 -9.18 -13.27 -17.57
C HIS A 168 -8.42 -12.12 -16.91
N LEU A 169 -7.41 -11.58 -17.59
CA LEU A 169 -6.68 -10.42 -17.10
C LEU A 169 -7.57 -9.17 -17.06
N LEU A 170 -7.36 -8.34 -16.04
CA LEU A 170 -7.91 -7.00 -15.96
C LEU A 170 -7.19 -6.09 -16.94
N ARG A 171 -7.96 -5.26 -17.64
CA ARG A 171 -7.50 -4.33 -18.68
C ARG A 171 -7.72 -2.91 -18.28
#